data_AF-A0A5E3WCK9-F1
#
_entry.id   AF-A0A5E3WCK9-F1
#
_cell.length_a   1.000
_cell.length_b   1.000
_cell.length_c   1.000
_cell.angle_alpha   90.00
_cell.angle_beta   90.00
_cell.angle_gamma   90.00
#
_symmetry.space_group_name_H-M   'P 1'
#
loop_
_entity.id
_entity.type
_entity.pdbx_description
1 polymer ?
#
loop_
_entity_poly.entity_id
_entity_poly.type
_entity_poly.pdbx_seq_one_letter_code
_entity_poly.pdbx_strand_id
1 'polypeptide(L)'
;MITREALLLSLESLKESSSAFPPLESAVGGVLKLVNTYETMTQNQDDIRNFRVRVDTIQDSLVKVFGSDESYVRHLTTTQHQALEAFDRSIQRIVQDLDDLASTGEGRFRRFVLARRHRSQFLELLARLSDADNDFRRSLELDIHHGVHKIGLMAAAHHSLVEAHHSVVEEHLHAVKTTLAHFESSPDRRVNGIYLSLPDSIGLFAVARS
;
A
#
# COMPACT_ATOMS: atom_id res chain seq x y z
N MET A 1 5.87 -20.62 -17.35
CA MET A 1 7.12 -20.85 -16.59
C MET A 1 8.05 -19.70 -16.95
N ILE A 2 8.43 -18.85 -16.01
CA ILE A 2 9.33 -17.73 -16.27
C ILE A 2 10.76 -18.27 -16.43
N THR A 3 11.44 -17.84 -17.49
CA THR A 3 12.83 -18.20 -17.72
C THR A 3 13.74 -17.40 -16.81
N ARG A 4 14.95 -17.91 -16.57
CA ARG A 4 15.95 -17.21 -15.76
C ARG A 4 16.19 -15.80 -16.28
N GLU A 5 16.34 -15.70 -17.59
CA GLU A 5 16.66 -14.47 -18.31
C GLU A 5 15.51 -13.47 -18.17
N ALA A 6 14.27 -13.94 -18.30
CA ALA A 6 13.09 -13.09 -18.10
C ALA A 6 13.03 -12.54 -16.66
N LEU A 7 13.29 -13.40 -15.65
CA LEU A 7 13.31 -13.00 -14.24
C LEU A 7 14.41 -11.96 -13.93
N LEU A 8 15.60 -12.16 -14.48
CA LEU A 8 16.71 -11.22 -14.25
C LEU A 8 16.44 -9.88 -14.94
N LEU A 9 15.96 -9.90 -16.18
CA LEU A 9 15.60 -8.68 -16.91
C LEU A 9 14.50 -7.88 -16.20
N SER A 10 13.48 -8.56 -15.66
CA SER A 10 12.41 -7.87 -14.93
C SER A 10 12.89 -7.27 -13.62
N LEU A 11 13.75 -7.99 -12.87
CA LEU A 11 14.34 -7.46 -11.65
C LEU A 11 15.33 -6.31 -11.92
N GLU A 12 16.11 -6.38 -13.01
CA GLU A 12 16.99 -5.28 -13.44
C GLU A 12 16.18 -4.05 -13.82
N SER A 13 15.14 -4.21 -14.63
CA SER A 13 14.23 -3.13 -15.00
C SER A 13 13.54 -2.50 -13.77
N LEU A 14 13.12 -3.32 -12.80
CA LEU A 14 12.54 -2.84 -11.54
C LEU A 14 13.57 -2.08 -10.70
N LYS A 15 14.82 -2.53 -10.65
CA LYS A 15 15.92 -1.85 -9.95
C LYS A 15 16.19 -0.48 -10.57
N GLU A 16 16.31 -0.39 -11.89
CA GLU A 16 16.53 0.88 -12.59
C GLU A 16 15.39 1.87 -12.35
N SER A 17 14.15 1.37 -12.40
CA SER A 17 12.94 2.16 -12.16
C SER A 17 12.80 2.63 -10.71
N SER A 18 13.50 1.99 -9.76
CA SER A 18 13.44 2.31 -8.32
C SER A 18 14.60 3.16 -7.82
N SER A 19 15.47 3.66 -8.70
CA SER A 19 16.62 4.52 -8.34
C SER A 19 16.25 5.79 -7.55
N ALA A 20 15.02 6.29 -7.71
CA ALA A 20 14.51 7.42 -6.93
C ALA A 20 14.00 7.03 -5.53
N PHE A 21 14.01 5.74 -5.20
CA PHE A 21 13.49 5.19 -3.96
C PHE A 21 14.45 4.14 -3.36
N PRO A 22 15.47 4.60 -2.62
CA PRO A 22 16.62 3.77 -2.22
C PRO A 22 16.29 2.44 -1.50
N PRO A 23 15.29 2.36 -0.59
CA PRO A 23 14.96 1.08 0.05
C PRO A 23 14.46 0.02 -0.94
N LEU A 24 13.74 0.43 -2.00
CA LEU A 24 13.27 -0.48 -3.03
C LEU A 24 14.41 -0.92 -3.94
N GLU A 25 15.26 0.02 -4.37
CA GLU A 25 16.44 -0.29 -5.18
C GLU A 25 17.35 -1.30 -4.46
N SER A 26 17.59 -1.09 -3.16
CA SER A 26 18.40 -1.97 -2.32
C SER A 26 17.79 -3.36 -2.19
N ALA A 27 16.48 -3.46 -1.90
CA ALA A 27 15.79 -4.74 -1.78
C ALA A 27 15.84 -5.54 -3.09
N VAL A 28 15.55 -4.89 -4.23
CA VAL A 28 15.58 -5.52 -5.55
C VAL A 28 17.00 -5.94 -5.93
N GLY A 29 18.00 -5.10 -5.64
CA GLY A 29 19.42 -5.44 -5.81
C GLY A 29 19.86 -6.64 -4.98
N GLY A 30 19.39 -6.75 -3.74
CA GLY A 30 19.63 -7.90 -2.88
C GLY A 30 19.00 -9.17 -3.44
N VAL A 31 17.76 -9.10 -3.92
CA VAL A 31 17.07 -10.23 -4.57
C VAL A 31 17.82 -10.70 -5.83
N LEU A 32 18.28 -9.78 -6.68
CA LEU A 32 19.13 -10.10 -7.84
C LEU A 32 20.41 -10.85 -7.44
N LYS A 33 21.07 -10.41 -6.37
CA LYS A 33 22.26 -11.08 -5.85
C LYS A 33 21.93 -12.49 -5.33
N LEU A 34 20.82 -12.66 -4.61
CA LEU A 34 20.35 -13.98 -4.18
C LEU A 34 20.16 -14.91 -5.37
N VAL A 35 19.56 -14.43 -6.47
CA VAL A 35 19.34 -15.25 -7.66
C VAL A 35 20.64 -15.76 -8.26
N ASN A 36 21.60 -14.88 -8.46
CA ASN A 36 22.89 -15.24 -9.05
C ASN A 36 23.69 -16.18 -8.14
N THR A 37 23.75 -15.91 -6.84
CA THR A 37 24.54 -16.70 -5.90
C THR A 37 23.90 -18.08 -5.68
N TYR A 38 22.58 -18.16 -5.53
CA TYR A 38 21.88 -19.42 -5.31
C TYR A 38 22.08 -20.40 -6.47
N GLU A 39 21.89 -19.95 -7.71
CA GLU A 39 22.07 -20.79 -8.90
C GLU A 39 23.51 -21.24 -9.12
N THR A 40 24.48 -20.47 -8.65
CA THR A 40 25.90 -20.86 -8.72
C THR A 40 26.22 -21.96 -7.70
N MET A 41 25.50 -22.00 -6.58
CA MET A 41 25.75 -22.90 -5.46
C MET A 41 24.98 -24.22 -5.53
N THR A 42 23.79 -24.22 -6.13
CA THR A 42 22.98 -25.44 -6.25
C THR A 42 23.01 -25.98 -7.69
N GLN A 43 23.13 -27.29 -7.84
CA GLN A 43 22.98 -27.98 -9.12
C GLN A 43 21.62 -28.68 -9.24
N ASN A 44 20.79 -28.61 -8.19
CA ASN A 44 19.48 -29.25 -8.17
C ASN A 44 18.46 -28.37 -8.91
N GLN A 45 18.01 -28.83 -10.07
CA GLN A 45 17.06 -28.10 -10.92
C GLN A 45 15.70 -27.89 -10.25
N ASP A 46 15.26 -28.80 -9.38
CA ASP A 46 13.99 -28.64 -8.66
C ASP A 46 14.10 -27.54 -7.61
N ASP A 47 15.21 -27.49 -6.88
CA ASP A 47 15.48 -26.46 -5.89
C ASP A 47 15.66 -25.08 -6.56
N ILE A 48 16.27 -25.00 -7.75
CA ILE A 48 16.39 -23.78 -8.57
C ILE A 48 15.00 -23.31 -9.02
N ARG A 49 14.19 -24.22 -9.54
CA ARG A 49 12.84 -23.89 -10.01
C ARG A 49 11.97 -23.35 -8.89
N ASN A 50 11.94 -24.02 -7.74
CA ASN A 50 11.15 -23.59 -6.60
C ASN A 50 11.58 -22.21 -6.10
N PHE A 51 12.89 -21.96 -6.06
CA PHE A 51 13.42 -20.66 -5.68
C PHE A 51 13.05 -19.56 -6.69
N ARG A 52 13.17 -19.81 -8.00
CA ARG A 52 12.73 -18.85 -9.04
C ARG A 52 11.25 -18.50 -8.91
N VAL A 53 10.39 -19.48 -8.66
CA VAL A 53 8.95 -19.24 -8.42
C VAL A 53 8.74 -18.34 -7.20
N ARG A 54 9.55 -18.49 -6.15
CA ARG A 54 9.47 -17.61 -4.97
C ARG A 54 9.90 -16.18 -5.28
N VAL A 55 11.00 -16.02 -6.01
CA VAL A 55 11.51 -14.70 -6.40
C VAL A 55 10.52 -14.00 -7.34
N ASP A 56 9.90 -14.75 -8.24
CA ASP A 56 8.83 -14.26 -9.12
C ASP A 56 7.63 -13.74 -8.32
N THR A 57 7.23 -14.48 -7.28
CA THR A 57 6.15 -14.04 -6.36
C THR A 57 6.51 -12.73 -5.64
N ILE A 58 7.77 -12.59 -5.20
CA ILE A 58 8.27 -11.37 -4.55
C ILE A 58 8.25 -10.20 -5.55
N GLN A 59 8.72 -10.44 -6.77
CA GLN A 59 8.69 -9.42 -7.82
C GLN A 59 7.26 -8.97 -8.10
N ASP A 60 6.31 -9.89 -8.23
CA ASP A 60 4.89 -9.56 -8.40
C ASP A 60 4.35 -8.70 -7.25
N SER A 61 4.72 -9.02 -6.00
CA SER A 61 4.38 -8.21 -4.83
C SER A 61 4.94 -6.79 -4.94
N LEU A 62 6.22 -6.65 -5.33
CA LEU A 62 6.87 -5.35 -5.48
C LEU A 62 6.25 -4.56 -6.65
N VAL A 63 6.00 -5.18 -7.79
CA VAL A 63 5.38 -4.53 -8.96
C VAL A 63 3.94 -4.10 -8.67
N LYS A 64 3.15 -4.90 -7.95
CA LYS A 64 1.79 -4.50 -7.55
C LYS A 64 1.79 -3.25 -6.68
N VAL A 65 2.77 -3.14 -5.79
CA VAL A 65 2.85 -2.05 -4.80
C VAL A 65 3.50 -0.80 -5.39
N PHE A 66 4.50 -0.96 -6.26
CA PHE A 66 5.36 0.14 -6.72
C PHE A 66 5.36 0.37 -8.24
N GLY A 67 4.83 -0.57 -9.03
CA GLY A 67 4.82 -0.51 -10.49
C GLY A 67 3.56 0.08 -11.12
N SER A 68 2.56 0.47 -10.32
CA SER A 68 1.31 1.05 -10.80
C SER A 68 1.33 2.57 -10.67
N ASP A 69 1.28 3.29 -11.79
CA ASP A 69 0.93 4.71 -11.95
C ASP A 69 1.88 5.79 -11.38
N GLU A 70 2.14 6.84 -12.18
CA GLU A 70 3.07 7.95 -11.92
C GLU A 70 2.72 8.80 -10.68
N SER A 71 1.58 8.52 -10.04
CA SER A 71 1.08 9.21 -8.85
C SER A 71 1.63 8.67 -7.50
N TYR A 72 2.25 7.49 -7.46
CA TYR A 72 2.58 6.81 -6.19
C TYR A 72 3.85 7.30 -5.49
N VAL A 73 4.81 7.87 -6.22
CA VAL A 73 6.01 8.49 -5.61
C VAL A 73 5.63 9.59 -4.61
N ARG A 74 4.41 10.14 -4.71
CA ARG A 74 3.98 11.22 -3.81
C ARG A 74 3.47 10.77 -2.44
N HIS A 75 2.93 9.56 -2.25
CA HIS A 75 2.27 9.22 -0.98
C HIS A 75 2.36 7.74 -0.59
N LEU A 76 3.57 7.17 -0.50
CA LEU A 76 3.76 5.98 0.35
C LEU A 76 3.37 6.33 1.79
N THR A 77 2.52 5.51 2.39
CA THR A 77 2.22 5.66 3.82
C THR A 77 3.48 5.36 4.63
N THR A 78 3.56 5.92 5.83
CA THR A 78 4.66 5.61 6.75
C THR A 78 4.79 4.11 7.01
N THR A 79 3.66 3.40 7.09
CA THR A 79 3.60 1.95 7.25
C THR A 79 4.22 1.22 6.07
N GLN A 80 3.89 1.61 4.83
CA GLN A 80 4.43 0.99 3.62
C GLN A 80 5.94 1.18 3.53
N HIS A 81 6.43 2.38 3.87
CA HIS A 81 7.86 2.67 3.90
C HIS A 81 8.59 1.81 4.94
N GLN A 82 8.06 1.72 6.17
CA GLN A 82 8.64 0.89 7.23
C GLN A 82 8.64 -0.60 6.89
N ALA A 83 7.56 -1.09 6.27
CA ALA A 83 7.46 -2.47 5.82
C ALA A 83 8.53 -2.79 4.77
N LEU A 84 8.76 -1.88 3.82
CA LEU A 84 9.79 -2.05 2.81
C LEU A 84 11.20 -2.01 3.40
N GLU A 85 11.49 -1.09 4.32
CA GLU A 85 12.80 -1.08 5.00
C GLU A 85 13.04 -2.35 5.81
N ALA A 86 11.99 -2.90 6.44
CA ALA A 86 12.08 -4.16 7.15
C ALA A 86 12.36 -5.33 6.20
N PHE A 87 11.73 -5.32 5.03
CA PHE A 87 11.97 -6.28 3.96
C PHE A 87 13.41 -6.19 3.43
N ASP A 88 13.89 -4.99 3.09
CA ASP A 88 15.27 -4.76 2.66
C ASP A 88 16.28 -5.28 3.69
N ARG A 89 16.14 -4.92 4.97
CA ARG A 89 17.01 -5.42 6.04
C ARG A 89 17.04 -6.95 6.11
N SER A 90 15.90 -7.60 5.90
CA SER A 90 15.82 -9.07 5.87
C SER A 90 16.55 -9.64 4.65
N ILE A 91 16.37 -9.06 3.46
CA ILE A 91 17.10 -9.44 2.25
C ILE A 91 18.61 -9.29 2.44
N GLN A 92 19.09 -8.16 2.97
CA GLN A 92 20.52 -7.93 3.18
C GLN A 92 21.13 -8.94 4.16
N ARG A 93 20.39 -9.33 5.22
CA ARG A 93 20.84 -10.40 6.12
C ARG A 93 20.95 -11.75 5.42
N ILE A 94 19.94 -12.11 4.61
CA ILE A 94 19.97 -13.37 3.84
C ILE A 94 21.13 -13.37 2.85
N VAL A 95 21.39 -12.24 2.18
CA VAL A 95 22.54 -12.07 1.27
C VAL A 95 23.85 -12.24 2.02
N GLN A 96 24.01 -11.64 3.20
CA GLN A 96 25.22 -11.76 4.00
C GLN A 96 25.45 -13.21 4.44
N ASP A 97 24.42 -13.89 4.94
CA ASP A 97 24.53 -15.29 5.35
C ASP A 97 24.91 -16.20 4.17
N LEU A 98 24.42 -15.86 2.97
CA LEU A 98 24.75 -16.57 1.74
C LEU A 98 26.21 -16.35 1.32
N ASP A 99 26.73 -15.13 1.45
CA ASP A 99 28.15 -14.82 1.18
C ASP A 99 29.08 -15.51 2.19
N ASP A 100 28.69 -15.56 3.47
CA ASP A 100 29.41 -16.28 4.52
C ASP A 100 29.43 -17.79 4.23
N LEU A 101 28.33 -18.30 3.70
CA LEU A 101 28.23 -19.69 3.23
C LEU A 101 29.10 -19.97 1.99
N ALA A 102 29.25 -18.97 1.11
CA ALA A 102 30.10 -19.03 -0.07
C ALA A 102 31.58 -19.08 0.31
N SER A 103 31.98 -18.15 1.18
CA SER A 103 33.37 -17.92 1.58
C SER A 103 33.91 -19.02 2.47
N THR A 104 33.05 -19.67 3.27
CA THR A 104 33.46 -20.81 4.08
C THR A 104 33.90 -22.01 3.24
N GLY A 105 33.70 -22.02 1.91
CA GLY A 105 33.79 -23.13 0.96
C GLY A 105 35.12 -23.42 0.24
N GLU A 106 36.30 -23.22 0.83
CA GLU A 106 37.56 -23.59 0.15
C GLU A 106 37.77 -25.14 0.10
N GLY A 107 37.81 -25.73 -1.12
CA GLY A 107 38.24 -27.12 -1.33
C GLY A 107 37.60 -27.88 -2.52
N ARG A 108 38.42 -28.63 -3.28
CA ARG A 108 38.05 -29.34 -4.53
C ARG A 108 37.16 -30.59 -4.32
N PHE A 109 37.11 -31.16 -3.11
CA PHE A 109 36.28 -32.33 -2.76
C PHE A 109 35.01 -31.99 -1.95
N ARG A 110 34.63 -30.72 -1.89
CA ARG A 110 33.57 -30.22 -1.02
C ARG A 110 32.18 -30.17 -1.67
N ARG A 111 32.07 -30.13 -3.01
CA ARG A 111 30.80 -30.03 -3.76
C ARG A 111 29.74 -31.06 -3.35
N PHE A 112 30.14 -32.28 -2.98
CA PHE A 112 29.21 -33.36 -2.63
C PHE A 112 28.76 -33.36 -1.16
N VAL A 113 29.63 -33.00 -0.22
CA VAL A 113 29.28 -32.91 1.22
C VAL A 113 28.60 -31.56 1.54
N LEU A 114 28.94 -30.50 0.79
CA LEU A 114 28.22 -29.23 0.81
C LEU A 114 26.77 -29.42 0.37
N ALA A 115 26.51 -30.15 -0.71
CA ALA A 115 25.17 -30.30 -1.28
C ALA A 115 24.11 -30.80 -0.28
N ARG A 116 24.50 -31.58 0.74
CA ARG A 116 23.56 -32.14 1.73
C ARG A 116 23.47 -31.31 3.02
N ARG A 117 24.59 -30.78 3.53
CA ARG A 117 24.62 -29.92 4.74
C ARG A 117 24.15 -28.49 4.46
N HIS A 118 24.40 -28.00 3.24
CA HIS A 118 23.98 -26.66 2.84
C HIS A 118 22.53 -26.69 2.37
N ARG A 119 21.98 -27.83 1.93
CA ARG A 119 20.55 -27.92 1.59
C ARG A 119 19.65 -27.47 2.73
N SER A 120 19.93 -27.87 3.98
CA SER A 120 19.13 -27.41 5.12
C SER A 120 19.29 -25.90 5.35
N GLN A 121 20.50 -25.36 5.22
CA GLN A 121 20.77 -23.92 5.34
C GLN A 121 20.11 -23.13 4.20
N PHE A 122 20.08 -23.67 2.98
CA PHE A 122 19.36 -23.09 1.85
C PHE A 122 17.84 -23.12 2.06
N LEU A 123 17.29 -24.24 2.53
CA LEU A 123 15.88 -24.33 2.86
C LEU A 123 15.50 -23.36 3.99
N GLU A 124 16.41 -23.13 4.95
CA GLU A 124 16.26 -22.13 5.99
C GLU A 124 16.30 -20.70 5.43
N LEU A 125 17.23 -20.39 4.53
CA LEU A 125 17.28 -19.08 3.83
C LEU A 125 16.02 -18.85 2.98
N LEU A 126 15.52 -19.89 2.30
CA LEU A 126 14.26 -19.85 1.55
C LEU A 126 13.05 -19.61 2.47
N ALA A 127 13.02 -20.28 3.63
CA ALA A 127 11.98 -20.06 4.63
C ALA A 127 12.02 -18.61 5.12
N ARG A 128 13.20 -18.08 5.47
CA ARG A 128 13.38 -16.69 5.89
C ARG A 128 12.99 -15.68 4.81
N LEU A 129 13.31 -15.95 3.55
CA LEU A 129 12.88 -15.14 2.42
C LEU A 129 11.35 -15.14 2.29
N SER A 130 10.73 -16.31 2.47
CA SER A 130 9.28 -16.47 2.48
C SER A 130 8.62 -15.72 3.64
N ASP A 131 9.20 -15.80 4.83
CA ASP A 131 8.70 -15.11 6.02
C ASP A 131 8.80 -13.60 5.85
N ALA A 132 9.93 -13.09 5.33
CA ALA A 132 10.11 -11.68 5.04
C ALA A 132 9.09 -11.14 4.04
N ASP A 133 8.80 -11.89 2.97
CA ASP A 133 7.78 -11.55 1.97
C ASP A 133 6.35 -11.62 2.54
N ASN A 134 6.06 -12.61 3.38
CA ASN A 134 4.77 -12.71 4.07
C ASN A 134 4.55 -11.53 5.04
N ASP A 135 5.57 -11.17 5.82
CA ASP A 135 5.53 -10.05 6.76
C ASP A 135 5.35 -8.72 6.03
N PHE A 136 6.07 -8.56 4.90
CA PHE A 136 5.90 -7.42 4.01
C PHE A 136 4.45 -7.33 3.51
N ARG A 137 3.93 -8.38 2.88
CA ARG A 137 2.56 -8.42 2.35
C ARG A 137 1.51 -8.19 3.43
N ARG A 138 1.66 -8.80 4.60
CA ARG A 138 0.74 -8.61 5.73
C ARG A 138 0.74 -7.17 6.21
N SER A 139 1.90 -6.53 6.27
CA SER A 139 1.99 -5.11 6.65
C SER A 139 1.25 -4.21 5.67
N LEU A 140 1.33 -4.51 4.37
CA LEU A 140 0.59 -3.79 3.34
C LEU A 140 -0.92 -4.01 3.43
N GLU A 141 -1.35 -5.26 3.62
CA GLU A 141 -2.78 -5.61 3.78
C GLU A 141 -3.38 -4.86 4.98
N LEU A 142 -2.68 -4.84 6.12
CA LEU A 142 -3.13 -4.12 7.31
C LEU A 142 -3.24 -2.60 7.08
N ASP A 143 -2.30 -2.01 6.35
CA ASP A 143 -2.34 -0.58 6.02
C ASP A 143 -3.54 -0.23 5.13
N ILE A 144 -3.81 -1.06 4.11
CA ILE A 144 -4.97 -0.90 3.23
C ILE A 144 -6.27 -1.01 4.04
N HIS A 145 -6.39 -2.02 4.91
CA HIS A 145 -7.57 -2.19 5.76
C HIS A 145 -7.77 -1.00 6.70
N HIS A 146 -6.69 -0.47 7.28
CA HIS A 146 -6.75 0.71 8.14
C HIS A 146 -7.22 1.94 7.37
N GLY A 147 -6.71 2.14 6.14
CA GLY A 147 -7.13 3.21 5.24
C GLY A 147 -8.63 3.15 4.90
N VAL A 148 -9.12 1.98 4.50
CA VAL A 148 -10.54 1.76 4.19
C VAL A 148 -11.42 2.01 5.42
N HIS A 149 -11.03 1.52 6.59
CA HIS A 149 -11.77 1.75 7.82
C HIS A 149 -11.87 3.24 8.16
N LYS A 150 -10.76 3.98 8.04
CA LYS A 150 -10.74 5.43 8.27
C LYS A 150 -11.67 6.19 7.31
N ILE A 151 -11.65 5.84 6.02
CA ILE A 151 -12.56 6.43 5.02
C ILE A 151 -14.02 6.12 5.37
N GLY A 152 -14.32 4.88 5.79
CA GLY A 152 -15.65 4.48 6.23
C GLY A 152 -16.16 5.31 7.41
N LEU A 153 -15.31 5.55 8.42
CA LEU A 153 -15.65 6.42 9.55
C LEU A 153 -15.91 7.87 9.12
N MET A 154 -15.10 8.40 8.21
CA MET A 154 -15.30 9.76 7.69
C MET A 154 -16.59 9.88 6.87
N ALA A 155 -16.90 8.88 6.05
CA ALA A 155 -18.14 8.84 5.27
C ALA A 155 -19.37 8.76 6.18
N ALA A 156 -19.32 7.95 7.25
CA ALA A 156 -20.39 7.86 8.23
C ALA A 156 -20.61 9.19 8.98
N ALA A 157 -19.53 9.86 9.39
CA ALA A 157 -19.61 11.18 10.03
C ALA A 157 -20.20 12.23 9.08
N HIS A 158 -19.78 12.23 7.81
CA HIS A 158 -20.31 13.13 6.80
C HIS A 158 -21.80 12.85 6.52
N HIS A 159 -22.21 11.58 6.46
CA HIS A 159 -23.61 11.22 6.28
C HIS A 159 -24.48 11.73 7.43
N SER A 160 -24.07 11.52 8.68
CA SER A 160 -24.78 12.03 9.86
C SER A 160 -24.91 13.56 9.85
N LEU A 161 -23.85 14.27 9.42
CA LEU A 161 -23.89 15.72 9.27
C LEU A 161 -24.90 16.14 8.19
N VAL A 162 -24.88 15.48 7.03
CA VAL A 162 -25.82 15.77 5.93
C VAL A 162 -27.26 15.49 6.34
N GLU A 163 -27.52 14.39 7.07
CA GLU A 163 -28.85 14.07 7.60
C GLU A 163 -29.34 15.15 8.59
N ALA A 164 -28.46 15.61 9.49
CA ALA A 164 -28.79 16.70 10.41
C ALA A 164 -29.14 17.99 9.66
N HIS A 165 -28.34 18.36 8.64
CA HIS A 165 -28.65 19.50 7.78
C HIS A 165 -29.97 19.33 7.03
N HIS A 166 -30.25 18.13 6.49
CA HIS A 166 -31.49 17.85 5.78
C HIS A 166 -32.70 18.00 6.70
N SER A 167 -32.64 17.49 7.93
CA SER A 167 -33.70 17.65 8.93
C SER A 167 -34.02 19.12 9.22
N VAL A 168 -32.98 19.95 9.35
CA VAL A 168 -33.14 21.40 9.59
C VAL A 168 -33.81 22.08 8.38
N VAL A 169 -33.41 21.72 7.17
CA VAL A 169 -34.01 22.27 5.94
C VAL A 169 -35.48 21.89 5.82
N GLU A 170 -35.85 20.63 6.11
CA GLU A 170 -37.24 20.17 6.09
C GLU A 170 -38.11 20.89 7.13
N GLU A 171 -37.58 21.12 8.35
CA GLU A 171 -38.27 21.91 9.38
C GLU A 171 -38.56 23.34 8.92
N HIS A 172 -37.57 24.02 8.33
CA HIS A 172 -37.75 25.37 7.80
C HIS A 172 -38.74 25.39 6.64
N LEU A 173 -38.68 24.41 5.74
CA LEU A 173 -39.62 24.28 4.62
C LEU A 173 -41.05 24.09 5.13
N HIS A 174 -41.25 23.27 6.15
CA HIS A 174 -42.54 23.06 6.79
C HIS A 174 -43.07 24.35 7.44
N ALA A 175 -42.21 25.10 8.15
CA ALA A 175 -42.57 26.37 8.76
C ALA A 175 -43.04 27.38 7.70
N VAL A 176 -42.28 27.53 6.60
CA VAL A 176 -42.64 28.42 5.47
C VAL A 176 -43.98 28.02 4.85
N LYS A 177 -44.18 26.73 4.54
CA LYS A 177 -45.45 26.21 3.99
C LYS A 177 -46.63 26.53 4.92
N THR A 178 -46.44 26.37 6.23
CA THR A 178 -47.48 26.65 7.23
C THR A 178 -47.87 28.13 7.26
N THR A 179 -46.88 29.03 7.24
CA THR A 179 -47.14 30.48 7.14
C THR A 179 -47.86 30.84 5.85
N LEU A 180 -47.47 30.26 4.71
CA LEU A 180 -48.11 30.52 3.42
C LEU A 180 -49.59 30.12 3.45
N ALA A 181 -49.92 28.92 3.97
CA ALA A 181 -51.30 28.45 4.10
C ALA A 181 -52.14 29.36 5.02
N HIS A 182 -51.53 29.95 6.06
CA HIS A 182 -52.20 30.93 6.91
C HIS A 182 -52.53 32.23 6.16
N PHE A 183 -51.63 32.71 5.28
CA PHE A 183 -51.89 33.87 4.43
C PHE A 183 -53.01 33.59 3.41
N GLU A 184 -52.99 32.44 2.75
CA GLU A 184 -54.00 32.07 1.74
C GLU A 184 -55.42 31.93 2.34
N SER A 185 -55.51 31.48 3.60
CA SER A 185 -56.79 31.33 4.31
C SER A 185 -57.33 32.62 4.94
N SER A 186 -56.58 33.74 4.91
CA SER A 186 -57.00 35.02 5.49
C SER A 186 -56.82 36.20 4.51
N PRO A 187 -57.64 36.28 3.44
CA PRO A 187 -57.46 37.24 2.34
C PRO A 187 -57.73 38.71 2.71
N ASP A 188 -58.25 39.00 3.91
CA ASP A 188 -58.83 40.31 4.24
C ASP A 188 -57.91 41.25 5.06
N ARG A 189 -56.64 40.87 5.28
CA ARG A 189 -55.66 41.71 5.98
C ARG A 189 -54.66 42.33 5.02
N ARG A 190 -54.84 43.62 4.73
CA ARG A 190 -53.81 44.48 4.12
C ARG A 190 -52.50 44.38 4.91
N VAL A 191 -51.45 43.93 4.23
CA VAL A 191 -50.14 43.59 4.79
C VAL A 191 -49.45 44.84 5.36
N ASN A 192 -49.45 44.99 6.69
CA ASN A 192 -48.53 45.89 7.38
C ASN A 192 -47.31 45.05 7.82
N GLY A 193 -46.21 45.20 7.07
CA GLY A 193 -44.83 44.88 7.45
C GLY A 193 -44.57 43.55 8.16
N ILE A 194 -44.27 42.49 7.42
CA ILE A 194 -43.74 41.25 7.99
C ILE A 194 -42.22 41.44 8.16
N TYR A 195 -41.76 41.52 9.41
CA TYR A 195 -40.34 41.36 9.75
C TYR A 195 -40.06 39.85 9.92
N LEU A 196 -39.39 39.26 8.93
CA LEU A 196 -38.80 37.93 9.09
C LEU A 196 -37.53 38.08 9.93
N SER A 197 -37.61 37.75 11.21
CA SER A 197 -36.42 37.58 12.05
C SER A 197 -35.69 36.31 11.60
N LEU A 198 -34.63 36.47 10.80
CA LEU A 198 -33.68 35.38 10.56
C LEU A 198 -32.89 35.10 11.85
N PRO A 199 -32.65 33.82 12.20
CA PRO A 199 -31.72 33.47 13.28
C PRO A 199 -30.28 33.76 12.86
N ASP A 200 -29.47 34.27 13.81
CA ASP A 200 -28.09 34.75 13.66
C ASP A 200 -27.04 33.72 13.14
N SER A 201 -27.46 32.51 12.75
CA SER A 201 -26.58 31.38 12.48
C SER A 201 -26.16 31.20 11.02
N ILE A 202 -26.50 32.10 10.10
CA ILE A 202 -26.00 32.07 8.71
C ILE A 202 -24.98 33.19 8.53
N GLY A 203 -23.70 32.84 8.70
CA GLY A 203 -22.57 33.74 8.49
C GLY A 203 -22.55 34.36 7.10
N LEU A 204 -22.40 35.68 7.09
CA LEU A 204 -22.16 36.59 5.97
C LEU A 204 -21.25 36.00 4.86
N PHE A 205 -21.80 35.89 3.64
CA PHE A 205 -21.02 36.06 2.40
C PHE A 205 -21.55 37.30 1.68
N ALA A 206 -20.93 38.45 1.92
CA ALA A 206 -21.15 39.65 1.12
C ALA A 206 -20.15 39.65 -0.05
N VAL A 207 -20.63 39.36 -1.26
CA VAL A 207 -19.90 39.61 -2.51
C VAL A 207 -20.19 41.04 -2.95
N ALA A 208 -19.21 41.93 -2.79
CA ALA A 208 -19.22 43.23 -3.43
C ALA A 208 -18.73 43.06 -4.89
N ARG A 209 -19.58 43.36 -5.86
CA ARG A 209 -19.17 43.60 -7.25
C ARG A 209 -19.07 45.11 -7.48
N SER A 210 -17.88 45.52 -7.90
CA SER A 210 -17.50 46.84 -8.44
C SER A 210 -18.17 47.14 -9.77
#